data_AF-A0A3M7ABT8-F1
#
_entry.id   AF-A0A3M7ABT8-F1
#
_cell.length_a   1.000
_cell.length_b   1.000
_cell.length_c   1.000
_cell.angle_alpha   90.00
_cell.angle_beta   90.00
_cell.angle_gamma   90.00
#
_symmetry.space_group_name_H-M   'P 1'
#
loop_
_entity.id
_entity.type
_entity.pdbx_description
1 polymer ?
#
loop_
_entity_poly.entity_id
_entity_poly.type
_entity_poly.pdbx_seq_one_letter_code
_entity_poly.pdbx_strand_id
1 'polypeptide(L)'
;MEHLRFWNWNSSGGRRDNATEDEQLMSKESGELETQLRILYERQGKLRRWIIGLSILIGILVLALLGAVSHSTRNSREEQTVLSPVPRMPRTKVTFEEDKLFANGSNPKSDEAWATLTPKGDGFILLSNNTRQQWDLEPGKPTKAGEVYDISVFHELHCLRHIRTHTFTLQALIWEDDPQTIYDLLLKPTEDHVFHCFDYIRQALMCAGDMTIEWPRVEADGSRFAVDGWGITHECKSWDAIMQYMQENSVSNIF
;
A
#
# COMPACT_ATOMS: atom_id res chain seq x y z
N MET A 1 29.70 -126.30 -8.20
CA MET A 1 28.87 -125.32 -8.94
C MET A 1 28.09 -124.55 -7.90
N GLU A 2 28.04 -123.23 -7.79
CA GLU A 2 28.62 -122.04 -8.44
C GLU A 2 28.29 -120.91 -7.45
N HIS A 3 29.27 -120.27 -6.80
CA HIS A 3 29.69 -118.89 -7.03
C HIS A 3 28.61 -117.93 -7.54
N LEU A 4 28.24 -116.93 -6.72
CA LEU A 4 28.27 -115.51 -7.11
C LEU A 4 28.58 -114.64 -5.88
N ARG A 5 29.72 -113.93 -5.96
CA ARG A 5 30.16 -112.89 -5.03
C ARG A 5 29.43 -111.60 -5.38
N PHE A 6 29.01 -110.80 -4.38
CA PHE A 6 28.96 -109.35 -4.55
C PHE A 6 29.40 -108.62 -3.27
N TRP A 7 30.62 -108.08 -3.36
CA TRP A 7 31.10 -106.78 -2.88
C TRP A 7 30.60 -106.27 -1.52
N ASN A 8 31.50 -106.33 -0.54
CA ASN A 8 31.47 -105.51 0.66
C ASN A 8 31.60 -104.03 0.28
N TRP A 9 30.52 -103.27 0.48
CA TRP A 9 30.58 -101.82 0.54
C TRP A 9 30.83 -101.40 1.99
N ASN A 10 32.05 -100.96 2.25
CA ASN A 10 32.43 -100.34 3.50
C ASN A 10 31.90 -98.90 3.53
N SER A 11 30.92 -98.61 4.38
CA SER A 11 30.56 -97.25 4.76
C SER A 11 30.59 -97.11 6.28
N SER A 12 31.82 -97.08 6.80
CA SER A 12 32.14 -96.25 7.95
C SER A 12 31.85 -94.78 7.63
N GLY A 13 31.11 -94.10 8.50
CA GLY A 13 31.05 -92.63 8.59
C GLY A 13 29.97 -91.96 7.72
N GLY A 14 29.29 -90.95 8.27
CA GLY A 14 28.56 -89.96 7.47
C GLY A 14 27.12 -89.63 7.87
N ARG A 15 26.43 -90.41 8.72
CA ARG A 15 25.01 -90.11 9.05
C ARG A 15 24.81 -89.29 10.33
N ARG A 16 25.83 -89.17 11.17
CA ARG A 16 25.81 -88.27 12.35
C ARG A 16 26.45 -86.92 12.08
N ASP A 17 27.48 -86.85 11.22
CA ASP A 17 28.25 -85.63 11.01
C ASP A 17 27.49 -84.57 10.20
N ASN A 18 26.75 -84.96 9.13
CA ASN A 18 25.94 -84.03 8.33
C ASN A 18 24.81 -83.35 9.12
N ALA A 19 24.18 -84.06 10.07
CA ALA A 19 23.09 -83.49 10.86
C ALA A 19 23.61 -82.39 11.80
N THR A 20 24.79 -82.60 12.40
CA THR A 20 25.48 -81.59 13.23
C THR A 20 26.05 -80.43 12.40
N GLU A 21 26.55 -80.68 11.19
CA GLU A 21 27.03 -79.61 10.30
C GLU A 21 25.87 -78.74 9.80
N ASP A 22 24.75 -79.34 9.37
CA ASP A 22 23.55 -78.60 8.95
C ASP A 22 22.93 -77.80 10.12
N GLU A 23 22.91 -78.37 11.33
CA GLU A 23 22.40 -77.70 12.54
C GLU A 23 23.32 -76.53 12.96
N GLN A 24 24.64 -76.68 12.81
CA GLN A 24 25.60 -75.59 13.00
C GLN A 24 25.48 -74.52 11.90
N LEU A 25 25.22 -74.91 10.65
CA LEU A 25 25.04 -74.00 9.52
C LEU A 25 23.79 -73.15 9.72
N MET A 26 22.67 -73.78 10.10
CA MET A 26 21.41 -73.11 10.42
C MET A 26 21.52 -72.19 11.63
N SER A 27 22.23 -72.62 12.69
CA SER A 27 22.52 -71.77 13.86
C SER A 27 23.32 -70.52 13.46
N LYS A 28 24.33 -70.68 12.60
CA LYS A 28 25.16 -69.58 12.11
C LYS A 28 24.36 -68.61 11.23
N GLU A 29 23.54 -69.13 10.32
CA GLU A 29 22.68 -68.34 9.45
C GLU A 29 21.59 -67.59 10.26
N SER A 30 21.03 -68.23 11.29
CA SER A 30 20.11 -67.60 12.25
C SER A 30 20.79 -66.45 13.01
N GLY A 31 22.01 -66.64 13.52
CA GLY A 31 22.76 -65.61 14.21
C GLY A 31 23.15 -64.43 13.31
N GLU A 32 23.48 -64.71 12.04
CA GLU A 32 23.78 -63.69 11.04
C GLU A 32 22.52 -62.88 10.66
N LEU A 33 21.37 -63.55 10.52
CA LEU A 33 20.07 -62.93 10.27
C LEU A 33 19.62 -62.04 11.43
N GLU A 34 19.77 -62.49 12.68
CA GLU A 34 19.47 -61.68 13.88
C GLU A 34 20.35 -60.42 13.96
N THR A 35 21.63 -60.56 13.59
CA THR A 35 22.59 -59.46 13.57
C THR A 35 22.23 -58.43 12.49
N GLN A 36 21.88 -58.89 11.28
CA GLN A 36 21.37 -58.05 10.19
C GLN A 36 20.08 -57.32 10.61
N LEU A 37 19.14 -58.01 11.27
CA LEU A 37 17.91 -57.40 11.77
C LEU A 37 18.17 -56.30 12.79
N ARG A 38 19.10 -56.50 13.73
CA ARG A 38 19.49 -55.48 14.72
C ARG A 38 20.06 -54.23 14.04
N ILE A 39 20.94 -54.39 13.05
CA ILE A 39 21.54 -53.28 12.30
C ILE A 39 20.47 -52.48 11.54
N LEU A 40 19.52 -53.16 10.91
CA LEU A 40 18.40 -52.52 10.21
C LEU A 40 17.49 -51.76 11.19
N TYR A 41 17.20 -52.34 12.35
CA TYR A 41 16.37 -51.71 13.38
C TYR A 41 17.04 -50.46 13.98
N GLU A 42 18.36 -50.51 14.23
CA GLU A 42 19.13 -49.34 14.67
C GLU A 42 19.19 -48.24 13.61
N ARG A 43 19.41 -48.61 12.34
CA ARG A 43 19.40 -47.67 11.20
C ARG A 43 18.03 -47.02 11.02
N GLN A 44 16.94 -47.78 11.12
CA GLN A 44 15.58 -47.24 11.12
C GLN A 44 15.33 -46.30 12.31
N GLY A 45 15.80 -46.64 13.51
CA GLY A 45 15.67 -45.78 14.69
C GLY A 45 16.48 -44.48 14.59
N LYS A 46 17.65 -44.50 13.94
CA LYS A 46 18.43 -43.29 13.61
C LYS A 46 17.73 -42.46 12.54
N LEU A 47 17.29 -43.09 11.45
CA LEU A 47 16.59 -42.40 10.35
C LEU A 47 15.29 -41.73 10.83
N ARG A 48 14.50 -42.42 11.66
CA ARG A 48 13.27 -41.86 12.26
C ARG A 48 13.57 -40.64 13.13
N ARG A 49 14.65 -40.66 13.93
CA ARG A 49 15.09 -39.50 14.72
C ARG A 49 15.52 -38.32 13.83
N TRP A 50 16.23 -38.59 12.74
CA TRP A 50 16.60 -37.57 11.76
C TRP A 50 15.38 -36.96 11.06
N ILE A 51 14.42 -37.78 10.64
CA ILE A 51 13.17 -37.32 10.01
C ILE A 51 12.38 -36.42 10.98
N ILE A 52 12.19 -36.86 12.23
CA ILE A 52 11.49 -36.06 13.25
C ILE A 52 12.22 -34.74 13.49
N GLY A 53 13.54 -34.76 13.64
CA GLY A 53 14.34 -33.55 13.83
C GLY A 53 14.24 -32.58 12.65
N LEU A 54 14.29 -33.09 11.42
CA LEU A 54 14.16 -32.29 10.20
C LEU A 54 12.75 -31.70 10.06
N SER A 55 11.70 -32.47 10.36
CA SER A 55 10.31 -31.98 10.35
C SER A 55 10.09 -30.86 11.38
N ILE A 56 10.68 -30.97 12.57
CA ILE A 56 10.63 -29.92 13.60
C ILE A 56 11.36 -28.66 13.11
N LEU A 57 12.56 -28.81 12.53
CA LEU A 57 13.33 -27.69 12.00
C LEU A 57 12.58 -26.94 10.89
N ILE A 58 11.99 -27.68 9.93
CA ILE A 58 11.17 -27.10 8.86
C ILE A 58 9.96 -26.37 9.46
N GLY A 59 9.28 -26.97 10.44
CA GLY A 59 8.16 -26.33 11.13
C GLY A 59 8.55 -25.00 11.79
N ILE A 60 9.70 -24.95 12.47
CA ILE A 60 10.23 -23.72 13.08
C ILE A 60 10.54 -22.66 12.01
N LEU A 61 11.17 -23.05 10.89
CA LEU A 61 11.49 -22.13 9.80
C LEU A 61 10.23 -21.56 9.13
N VAL A 62 9.20 -22.38 8.92
CA VAL A 62 7.91 -21.92 8.38
C VAL A 62 7.24 -20.95 9.35
N LEU A 63 7.22 -21.24 10.65
CA LEU A 63 6.67 -20.33 11.65
C LEU A 63 7.45 -19.00 11.73
N ALA A 64 8.78 -19.05 11.62
CA ALA A 64 9.61 -17.85 11.59
C ALA A 64 9.34 -17.01 10.32
N LEU A 65 9.18 -17.65 9.16
CA LEU A 65 8.80 -16.99 7.90
C LEU A 65 7.41 -16.36 8.00
N LEU A 66 6.42 -17.09 8.52
CA LEU A 66 5.07 -16.56 8.73
C LEU A 66 5.08 -15.39 9.72
N GLY A 67 5.88 -15.47 10.78
CA GLY A 67 6.10 -14.38 11.72
C GLY A 67 6.73 -13.15 11.07
N ALA A 68 7.76 -13.34 10.23
CA ALA A 68 8.43 -12.27 9.50
C ALA A 68 7.51 -11.60 8.47
N VAL A 69 6.73 -12.39 7.71
CA VAL A 69 5.73 -11.87 6.76
C VAL A 69 4.61 -11.13 7.51
N SER A 70 4.12 -11.68 8.63
CA SER A 70 3.12 -11.02 9.47
C SER A 70 3.64 -9.71 10.09
N HIS A 71 4.89 -9.69 10.55
CA HIS A 71 5.52 -8.49 11.08
C HIS A 71 5.74 -7.44 9.99
N SER A 72 6.22 -7.83 8.81
CA SER A 72 6.39 -6.93 7.65
C SER A 72 5.06 -6.34 7.18
N THR A 73 4.03 -7.17 7.02
CA THR A 73 2.68 -6.70 6.63
C THR A 73 2.00 -5.85 7.70
N ARG A 74 2.31 -6.08 8.98
CA ARG A 74 1.83 -5.26 10.10
C ARG A 74 2.55 -3.92 10.19
N ASN A 75 3.87 -3.87 9.94
CA ASN A 75 4.65 -2.64 9.91
C ASN A 75 4.25 -1.75 8.71
N SER A 76 3.84 -2.35 7.58
CA SER A 76 3.23 -1.61 6.46
C SER A 76 1.80 -1.11 6.75
N ARG A 77 1.12 -1.66 7.76
CA ARG A 77 -0.21 -1.18 8.22
C ARG A 77 -0.12 -0.10 9.29
N GLU A 78 1.03 0.02 9.96
CA GLU A 78 1.37 1.14 10.83
C GLU A 78 1.98 2.28 9.99
N GLU A 79 1.29 2.58 8.88
CA GLU A 79 1.48 3.78 8.09
C GLU A 79 1.21 4.96 9.03
N GLN A 80 2.19 5.84 9.22
CA GLN A 80 2.09 7.02 10.07
C GLN A 80 0.92 7.88 9.60
N THR A 81 -0.23 7.67 10.22
CA THR A 81 -1.40 8.51 10.04
C THR A 81 -1.04 9.85 10.67
N VAL A 82 -0.97 10.92 9.88
CA VAL A 82 -0.77 12.28 10.40
C VAL A 82 -1.76 12.48 11.55
N LEU A 83 -1.26 12.67 12.77
CA LEU A 83 -2.11 12.87 13.93
C LEU A 83 -2.84 14.20 13.74
N SER A 84 -4.16 14.14 13.61
CA SER A 84 -4.99 15.32 13.39
C SER A 84 -6.20 15.31 14.33
N PRO A 85 -6.55 16.47 14.93
CA PRO A 85 -7.79 16.62 15.68
C PRO A 85 -9.04 16.62 14.77
N VAL A 86 -8.87 16.74 13.46
CA VAL A 86 -9.98 16.63 12.50
C VAL A 86 -10.30 15.16 12.29
N PRO A 87 -11.58 14.73 12.47
CA PRO A 87 -11.95 13.34 12.29
C PRO A 87 -11.82 12.93 10.83
N ARG A 88 -11.57 11.63 10.60
CA ARG A 88 -11.59 11.08 9.25
C ARG A 88 -12.99 11.17 8.65
N MET A 89 -13.06 11.77 7.48
CA MET A 89 -14.32 11.85 6.73
C MET A 89 -14.60 10.50 6.04
N PRO A 90 -15.88 10.07 6.00
CA PRO A 90 -16.24 8.85 5.30
C PRO A 90 -16.00 9.00 3.79
N ARG A 91 -15.57 7.91 3.15
CA ARG A 91 -15.37 7.89 1.69
C ARG A 91 -16.67 7.56 0.98
N THR A 92 -16.95 8.27 -0.08
CA THR A 92 -18.08 7.99 -0.99
C THR A 92 -17.56 7.77 -2.41
N LYS A 93 -18.37 7.12 -3.25
CA LYS A 93 -18.09 6.99 -4.68
C LYS A 93 -18.88 8.05 -5.42
N VAL A 94 -18.19 8.83 -6.24
CA VAL A 94 -18.78 9.84 -7.10
C VAL A 94 -18.33 9.57 -8.54
N THR A 95 -19.24 9.78 -9.48
CA THR A 95 -18.93 9.82 -10.91
C THR A 95 -18.85 11.28 -11.29
N PHE A 96 -17.78 11.69 -11.98
CA PHE A 96 -17.68 13.05 -12.47
C PHE A 96 -18.53 13.20 -13.72
N GLU A 97 -19.44 14.15 -13.65
CA GLU A 97 -20.27 14.61 -14.77
C GLU A 97 -20.02 16.11 -14.87
N GLU A 98 -19.99 16.65 -16.09
CA GLU A 98 -19.83 18.09 -16.27
C GLU A 98 -21.01 18.82 -15.62
N ASP A 99 -20.71 19.65 -14.63
CA ASP A 99 -21.69 20.55 -14.05
C ASP A 99 -21.61 21.90 -14.77
N LYS A 100 -22.58 22.14 -15.65
CA LYS A 100 -22.67 23.39 -16.43
C LYS A 100 -22.68 24.65 -15.58
N LEU A 101 -23.09 24.57 -14.30
CA LEU A 101 -23.05 25.74 -13.44
C LEU A 101 -21.60 26.13 -13.10
N PHE A 102 -20.71 25.15 -12.98
CA PHE A 102 -19.29 25.33 -12.69
C PHE A 102 -18.40 25.33 -13.94
N ALA A 103 -18.85 24.72 -15.04
CA ALA A 103 -18.18 24.64 -16.34
C ALA A 103 -18.54 25.78 -17.31
N ASN A 104 -19.02 26.91 -16.79
CA ASN A 104 -19.29 28.12 -17.57
C ASN A 104 -18.28 29.23 -17.23
N GLY A 105 -18.09 30.14 -18.19
CA GLY A 105 -17.38 31.40 -17.96
C GLY A 105 -18.07 32.29 -16.90
N SER A 106 -17.45 33.42 -16.56
CA SER A 106 -18.00 34.35 -15.57
C SER A 106 -19.40 34.84 -15.97
N ASN A 107 -20.35 34.59 -15.07
CA ASN A 107 -21.72 35.07 -15.13
C ASN A 107 -22.32 34.99 -13.71
N PRO A 108 -23.37 35.78 -13.40
CA PRO A 108 -23.88 35.87 -12.02
C PRO A 108 -24.21 34.52 -11.37
N LYS A 109 -24.78 33.57 -12.12
CA LYS A 109 -25.14 32.25 -11.56
C LYS A 109 -23.92 31.39 -11.29
N SER A 110 -22.97 31.35 -12.23
CA SER A 110 -21.73 30.59 -12.05
C SER A 110 -20.89 31.20 -10.93
N ASP A 111 -20.75 32.52 -10.91
CA ASP A 111 -19.95 33.22 -9.89
C ASP A 111 -20.54 33.05 -8.49
N GLU A 112 -21.87 33.08 -8.36
CA GLU A 112 -22.55 32.75 -7.10
C GLU A 112 -22.32 31.29 -6.71
N ALA A 113 -22.48 30.34 -7.62
CA ALA A 113 -22.24 28.92 -7.34
C ALA A 113 -20.81 28.66 -6.86
N TRP A 114 -19.81 29.22 -7.53
CA TRP A 114 -18.41 29.16 -7.11
C TRP A 114 -18.18 29.80 -5.73
N ALA A 115 -18.91 30.86 -5.37
CA ALA A 115 -18.83 31.47 -4.05
C ALA A 115 -19.46 30.62 -2.94
N THR A 116 -20.34 29.67 -3.27
CA THR A 116 -20.97 28.76 -2.29
C THR A 116 -20.15 27.50 -1.98
N LEU A 117 -19.02 27.28 -2.66
CA LEU A 117 -18.17 26.10 -2.44
C LEU A 117 -17.48 26.12 -1.07
N THR A 118 -17.25 27.31 -0.51
CA THR A 118 -16.75 27.45 0.85
C THR A 118 -17.93 27.48 1.84
N PRO A 119 -17.84 26.74 2.96
CA PRO A 119 -18.88 26.78 3.97
C PRO A 119 -18.87 28.13 4.67
N LYS A 120 -19.92 28.38 5.47
CA LYS A 120 -19.94 29.54 6.36
C LYS A 120 -18.68 29.53 7.25
N GLY A 121 -17.89 30.61 7.18
CA GLY A 121 -16.59 30.68 7.84
C GLY A 121 -15.41 30.35 6.93
N ASP A 122 -15.61 30.26 5.61
CA ASP A 122 -14.59 30.16 4.57
C ASP A 122 -13.67 28.92 4.62
N GLY A 123 -14.02 27.93 5.44
CA GLY A 123 -13.19 26.73 5.67
C GLY A 123 -12.39 26.77 6.96
N PHE A 124 -12.39 27.90 7.67
CA PHE A 124 -11.72 28.04 8.94
C PHE A 124 -12.42 27.29 10.07
N ILE A 125 -11.62 26.64 10.92
CA ILE A 125 -12.06 25.97 12.14
C ILE A 125 -11.47 26.66 13.37
N LEU A 126 -12.18 26.56 14.49
CA LEU A 126 -11.72 27.03 15.79
C LEU A 126 -11.34 25.81 16.65
N LEU A 127 -10.09 25.74 17.07
CA LEU A 127 -9.60 24.74 18.03
C LEU A 127 -9.40 25.38 19.40
N SER A 128 -9.74 24.65 20.47
CA SER A 128 -9.55 25.17 21.83
C SER A 128 -8.06 25.29 22.15
N ASN A 129 -7.72 26.19 23.09
CA ASN A 129 -6.32 26.53 23.39
C ASN A 129 -5.44 25.34 23.83
N ASN A 130 -6.03 24.22 24.27
CA ASN A 130 -5.32 23.00 24.67
C ASN A 130 -5.10 22.00 23.50
N THR A 131 -5.80 22.19 22.37
CA THR A 131 -5.72 21.27 21.23
C THR A 131 -4.33 21.27 20.63
N ARG A 132 -3.69 22.44 20.53
CA ARG A 132 -2.35 22.57 19.97
C ARG A 132 -1.34 21.65 20.67
N GLN A 133 -1.27 21.66 22.00
CA GLN A 133 -0.32 20.82 22.74
C GLN A 133 -0.69 19.34 22.72
N GLN A 134 -1.98 19.03 22.62
CA GLN A 134 -2.45 17.64 22.55
C GLN A 134 -2.10 16.98 21.20
N TRP A 135 -2.06 17.76 20.12
CA TRP A 135 -1.91 17.27 18.75
C TRP A 135 -0.64 17.76 18.05
N ASP A 136 0.29 18.37 18.81
CA ASP A 136 1.57 18.90 18.32
C ASP A 136 1.44 19.81 17.09
N LEU A 137 0.46 20.72 17.14
CA LEU A 137 0.23 21.68 16.06
C LEU A 137 1.08 22.94 16.22
N GLU A 138 1.38 23.59 15.11
CA GLU A 138 1.91 24.95 15.12
C GLU A 138 0.83 25.97 15.56
N PRO A 139 1.22 27.20 15.98
CA PRO A 139 0.27 28.20 16.44
C PRO A 139 -0.71 28.61 15.33
N GLY A 140 -2.01 28.57 15.63
CA GLY A 140 -3.04 29.16 14.79
C GLY A 140 -3.15 30.68 14.99
N LYS A 141 -4.19 31.28 14.41
CA LYS A 141 -4.52 32.69 14.69
C LYS A 141 -5.23 32.80 16.03
N PRO A 142 -4.69 33.50 17.04
CA PRO A 142 -5.26 33.53 18.38
C PRO A 142 -6.59 34.30 18.45
N THR A 143 -7.51 33.80 19.28
CA THR A 143 -8.78 34.45 19.62
C THR A 143 -9.06 34.33 21.12
N LYS A 144 -10.18 34.89 21.60
CA LYS A 144 -10.60 34.72 23.01
C LYS A 144 -11.01 33.29 23.36
N ALA A 145 -11.42 32.49 22.37
CA ALA A 145 -12.03 31.18 22.57
C ALA A 145 -11.12 30.01 22.14
N GLY A 146 -10.00 30.29 21.48
CA GLY A 146 -9.21 29.29 20.79
C GLY A 146 -8.27 29.89 19.75
N GLU A 147 -7.67 29.02 18.94
CA GLU A 147 -6.86 29.38 17.78
C GLU A 147 -7.60 28.97 16.50
N VAL A 148 -7.53 29.82 15.48
CA VAL A 148 -8.17 29.61 14.18
C VAL A 148 -7.16 29.03 13.19
N TYR A 149 -7.60 28.00 12.48
CA TYR A 149 -6.86 27.26 11.45
C TYR A 149 -7.72 27.10 10.21
N ASP A 150 -7.11 26.84 9.06
CA ASP A 150 -7.82 26.52 7.82
C ASP A 150 -7.83 25.01 7.55
N ILE A 151 -8.74 24.56 6.69
CA ILE A 151 -8.77 23.19 6.16
C ILE A 151 -8.37 23.22 4.69
N SER A 152 -7.37 22.43 4.33
CA SER A 152 -6.71 22.48 3.01
C SER A 152 -7.67 22.45 1.83
N VAL A 153 -8.68 21.56 1.80
CA VAL A 153 -9.62 21.51 0.66
C VAL A 153 -10.36 22.84 0.41
N PHE A 154 -10.66 23.61 1.46
CA PHE A 154 -11.31 24.91 1.29
C PHE A 154 -10.31 25.98 0.86
N HIS A 155 -9.07 25.91 1.31
CA HIS A 155 -8.00 26.76 0.82
C HIS A 155 -7.68 26.49 -0.66
N GLU A 156 -7.66 25.22 -1.09
CA GLU A 156 -7.51 24.80 -2.49
C GLU A 156 -8.65 25.34 -3.36
N LEU A 157 -9.90 25.17 -2.92
CA LEU A 157 -11.09 25.69 -3.61
C LEU A 157 -11.09 27.22 -3.67
N HIS A 158 -10.66 27.89 -2.59
CA HIS A 158 -10.47 29.34 -2.54
C HIS A 158 -9.47 29.78 -3.61
N CYS A 159 -8.30 29.14 -3.68
CA CYS A 159 -7.27 29.41 -4.69
C CYS A 159 -7.81 29.20 -6.11
N LEU A 160 -8.47 28.08 -6.37
CA LEU A 160 -9.04 27.78 -7.69
C LEU A 160 -10.07 28.83 -8.13
N ARG A 161 -10.95 29.26 -7.22
CA ARG A 161 -11.91 30.35 -7.47
C ARG A 161 -11.22 31.66 -7.78
N HIS A 162 -10.14 31.99 -7.09
CA HIS A 162 -9.37 33.21 -7.35
C HIS A 162 -8.66 33.16 -8.71
N ILE A 163 -8.09 32.01 -9.08
CA ILE A 163 -7.51 31.79 -10.41
C ILE A 163 -8.59 31.99 -11.48
N ARG A 164 -9.76 31.34 -11.33
CA ARG A 164 -10.91 31.51 -12.24
C ARG A 164 -11.32 32.97 -12.38
N THR A 165 -11.48 33.68 -11.26
CA THR A 165 -11.86 35.09 -11.24
C THR A 165 -10.82 35.95 -11.96
N HIS A 166 -9.54 35.70 -11.71
CA HIS A 166 -8.44 36.40 -12.36
C HIS A 166 -8.42 36.14 -13.88
N THR A 167 -8.55 34.89 -14.30
CA THR A 167 -8.64 34.49 -15.72
C THR A 167 -9.77 35.23 -16.44
N PHE A 168 -10.98 35.21 -15.88
CA PHE A 168 -12.13 35.85 -16.55
C PHE A 168 -12.11 37.38 -16.46
N THR A 169 -11.48 37.93 -15.42
CA THR A 169 -11.22 39.38 -15.36
C THR A 169 -10.24 39.80 -16.46
N LEU A 170 -9.13 39.07 -16.64
CA LEU A 170 -8.17 39.36 -17.71
C LEU A 170 -8.80 39.21 -19.09
N GLN A 171 -9.60 38.15 -19.31
CA GLN A 171 -10.35 37.95 -20.55
C GLN A 171 -11.29 39.12 -20.85
N ALA A 172 -11.98 39.65 -19.84
CA ALA A 172 -12.86 40.82 -19.99
C ALA A 172 -12.08 42.14 -20.23
N LEU A 173 -10.79 42.18 -19.87
CA LEU A 173 -9.92 43.34 -19.99
C LEU A 173 -8.98 43.28 -21.21
N ILE A 174 -9.20 42.38 -22.16
CA ILE A 174 -8.42 42.37 -23.40
C ILE A 174 -8.76 43.64 -24.20
N TRP A 175 -7.91 44.66 -24.04
CA TRP A 175 -7.95 45.93 -24.75
C TRP A 175 -7.02 45.87 -25.95
N GLU A 176 -7.58 45.82 -27.15
CA GLU A 176 -6.95 46.31 -28.39
C GLU A 176 -8.01 46.95 -29.27
N ASP A 177 -7.58 47.64 -30.32
CA ASP A 177 -8.42 48.25 -31.34
C ASP A 177 -9.35 47.24 -32.07
N ASP A 178 -9.11 45.93 -31.88
CA ASP A 178 -9.97 44.82 -32.34
C ASP A 178 -10.04 43.65 -31.32
N PRO A 179 -10.85 43.77 -30.26
CA PRO A 179 -11.00 42.74 -29.22
C PRO A 179 -11.52 41.40 -29.76
N GLN A 180 -12.27 41.44 -30.86
CA GLN A 180 -12.88 40.25 -31.45
C GLN A 180 -11.82 39.36 -32.09
N THR A 181 -10.85 39.94 -32.79
CA THR A 181 -9.74 39.19 -33.39
C THR A 181 -8.87 38.51 -32.33
N ILE A 182 -8.56 39.19 -31.22
CA ILE A 182 -7.79 38.56 -30.13
C ILE A 182 -8.57 37.41 -29.50
N TYR A 183 -9.85 37.63 -29.21
CA TYR A 183 -10.71 36.60 -28.65
C TYR A 183 -10.79 35.36 -29.56
N ASP A 184 -11.04 35.55 -30.86
CA ASP A 184 -11.17 34.44 -31.82
C ASP A 184 -9.85 33.70 -32.03
N LEU A 185 -8.69 34.37 -31.98
CA LEU A 185 -7.38 33.75 -32.20
C LEU A 185 -6.80 33.07 -30.96
N LEU A 186 -6.91 33.70 -29.78
CA LEU A 186 -6.19 33.25 -28.58
C LEU A 186 -7.07 32.51 -27.58
N LEU A 187 -8.32 32.94 -27.40
CA LEU A 187 -9.16 32.46 -26.29
C LEU A 187 -10.17 31.41 -26.73
N LYS A 188 -10.97 31.73 -27.75
CA LYS A 188 -12.05 30.87 -28.24
C LYS A 188 -11.64 29.42 -28.54
N PRO A 189 -10.44 29.13 -29.12
CA PRO A 189 -10.04 27.74 -29.36
C PRO A 189 -9.84 26.91 -28.08
N THR A 190 -9.64 27.56 -26.93
CA THR A 190 -9.34 26.91 -25.65
C THR A 190 -10.41 27.16 -24.59
N GLU A 191 -11.37 28.04 -24.85
CA GLU A 191 -12.34 28.53 -23.87
C GLU A 191 -13.16 27.40 -23.25
N ASP A 192 -13.82 26.59 -24.07
CA ASP A 192 -14.59 25.43 -23.61
C ASP A 192 -13.71 24.44 -22.82
N HIS A 193 -12.43 24.33 -23.18
CA HIS A 193 -11.49 23.47 -22.48
C HIS A 193 -11.17 24.02 -21.09
N VAL A 194 -10.82 25.30 -21.01
CA VAL A 194 -10.53 26.00 -19.75
C VAL A 194 -11.74 25.96 -18.81
N PHE A 195 -12.94 26.18 -19.33
CA PHE A 195 -14.16 26.25 -18.52
C PHE A 195 -14.49 24.91 -17.87
N HIS A 196 -14.53 23.81 -18.64
CA HIS A 196 -14.77 22.51 -18.02
C HIS A 196 -13.58 22.03 -17.18
N CYS A 197 -12.34 22.46 -17.48
CA CYS A 197 -11.18 22.16 -16.62
C CYS A 197 -11.36 22.72 -15.22
N PHE A 198 -11.92 23.92 -15.06
CA PHE A 198 -12.24 24.46 -13.74
C PHE A 198 -13.23 23.57 -12.99
N ASP A 199 -14.29 23.09 -13.65
CA ASP A 199 -15.23 22.16 -13.03
C ASP A 199 -14.58 20.81 -12.69
N TYR A 200 -13.81 20.24 -13.62
CA TYR A 200 -13.11 18.97 -13.41
C TYR A 200 -12.13 19.05 -12.23
N ILE A 201 -11.32 20.11 -12.14
CA ILE A 201 -10.38 20.31 -11.02
C ILE A 201 -11.16 20.52 -9.72
N ARG A 202 -12.23 21.32 -9.71
CA ARG A 202 -13.11 21.49 -8.55
C ARG A 202 -13.62 20.13 -8.05
N GLN A 203 -14.13 19.28 -8.94
CA GLN A 203 -14.58 17.94 -8.58
C GLN A 203 -13.44 17.06 -8.05
N ALA A 204 -12.24 17.15 -8.64
CA ALA A 204 -11.06 16.43 -8.18
C ALA A 204 -10.64 16.85 -6.76
N LEU A 205 -10.60 18.15 -6.46
CA LEU A 205 -10.29 18.67 -5.13
C LEU A 205 -11.32 18.22 -4.09
N MET A 206 -12.62 18.31 -4.41
CA MET A 206 -13.69 17.84 -3.52
C MET A 206 -13.66 16.32 -3.31
N CYS A 207 -13.27 15.55 -4.34
CA CYS A 207 -13.14 14.10 -4.25
C CYS A 207 -11.90 13.67 -3.45
N ALA A 208 -10.80 14.41 -3.56
CA ALA A 208 -9.61 14.19 -2.74
C ALA A 208 -9.91 14.56 -1.29
N GLY A 209 -10.56 15.70 -1.07
CA GLY A 209 -11.06 16.13 0.22
C GLY A 209 -9.95 16.25 1.26
N ASP A 210 -8.90 17.01 0.95
CA ASP A 210 -7.77 17.17 1.86
C ASP A 210 -8.22 17.88 3.16
N MET A 211 -8.28 17.09 4.24
CA MET A 211 -8.70 17.54 5.57
C MET A 211 -7.52 17.98 6.44
N THR A 212 -6.34 18.20 5.85
CA THR A 212 -5.16 18.71 6.55
C THR A 212 -5.45 20.07 7.17
N ILE A 213 -4.89 20.31 8.36
CA ILE A 213 -5.04 21.55 9.11
C ILE A 213 -3.90 22.48 8.74
N GLU A 214 -4.24 23.67 8.27
CA GLU A 214 -3.26 24.69 7.92
C GLU A 214 -3.22 25.80 8.95
N TRP A 215 -2.00 26.13 9.38
CA TRP A 215 -1.73 27.26 10.26
C TRP A 215 -1.17 28.44 9.48
N PRO A 216 -1.42 29.67 9.95
CA PRO A 216 -0.84 30.85 9.33
C PRO A 216 0.66 30.91 9.58
N ARG A 217 1.42 31.42 8.60
CA ARG A 217 2.82 31.79 8.79
C ARG A 217 3.00 33.30 8.75
N VAL A 218 3.98 33.76 9.52
CA VAL A 218 4.47 35.13 9.49
C VAL A 218 5.70 35.16 8.58
N GLU A 219 5.71 36.04 7.59
CA GLU A 219 6.90 36.28 6.76
C GLU A 219 8.07 36.79 7.60
N ALA A 220 9.30 36.55 7.15
CA ALA A 220 10.51 36.90 7.93
C ALA A 220 10.61 38.40 8.26
N ASP A 221 10.02 39.26 7.43
CA ASP A 221 9.97 40.71 7.62
C ASP A 221 8.73 41.20 8.42
N GLY A 222 7.88 40.27 8.86
CA GLY A 222 6.65 40.56 9.60
C GLY A 222 5.52 41.19 8.77
N SER A 223 5.69 41.31 7.45
CA SER A 223 4.75 42.03 6.58
C SER A 223 3.41 41.31 6.36
N ARG A 224 3.41 39.98 6.50
CA ARG A 224 2.24 39.15 6.20
C ARG A 224 2.06 38.06 7.25
N PHE A 225 0.83 37.92 7.73
CA PHE A 225 0.35 36.80 8.53
C PHE A 225 -0.84 36.16 7.83
N ALA A 226 -0.60 35.06 7.13
CA ALA A 226 -1.60 34.40 6.30
C ALA A 226 -1.43 32.88 6.32
N VAL A 227 -2.54 32.18 6.10
CA VAL A 227 -2.49 30.79 5.69
C VAL A 227 -2.15 30.77 4.20
N ASP A 228 -1.12 30.02 3.82
CA ASP A 228 -0.66 29.92 2.42
C ASP A 228 -0.24 28.49 2.03
N GLY A 229 -0.52 27.50 2.88
CA GLY A 229 -0.30 26.07 2.62
C GLY A 229 1.13 25.55 2.76
N TRP A 230 2.15 26.40 2.86
CA TRP A 230 3.54 25.91 2.86
C TRP A 230 4.02 25.37 4.22
N GLY A 231 4.99 24.45 4.20
CA GLY A 231 5.54 23.87 5.44
C GLY A 231 4.53 23.08 6.26
N ILE A 232 3.39 22.73 5.67
CA ILE A 232 2.34 21.87 6.24
C ILE A 232 2.46 20.49 5.59
N THR A 233 2.29 19.45 6.39
CA THR A 233 2.41 18.06 5.93
C THR A 233 1.04 17.53 5.51
N HIS A 234 0.95 17.08 4.26
CA HIS A 234 -0.26 16.49 3.67
C HIS A 234 -0.10 14.97 3.49
N GLU A 235 -1.23 14.24 3.51
CA GLU A 235 -1.26 12.80 3.21
C GLU A 235 -1.60 12.57 1.73
N CYS A 236 -0.56 12.40 0.91
CA CYS A 236 -0.70 12.25 -0.54
C CYS A 236 -0.46 10.80 -1.00
N LYS A 237 -1.03 10.44 -2.16
CA LYS A 237 -0.55 9.28 -2.90
C LYS A 237 0.92 9.51 -3.28
N SER A 238 1.76 8.48 -3.15
CA SER A 238 3.17 8.56 -3.56
C SER A 238 3.28 8.96 -5.02
N TRP A 239 3.89 10.13 -5.27
CA TRP A 239 4.13 10.62 -6.63
C TRP A 239 5.07 9.70 -7.40
N ASP A 240 6.11 9.19 -6.74
CA ASP A 240 7.05 8.24 -7.35
C ASP A 240 6.35 6.95 -7.79
N ALA A 241 5.46 6.41 -6.96
CA ALA A 241 4.69 5.22 -7.32
C ALA A 241 3.73 5.49 -8.50
N ILE A 242 3.11 6.67 -8.55
CA ILE A 242 2.29 7.11 -9.69
C ILE A 242 3.14 7.18 -10.96
N MET A 243 4.31 7.81 -10.88
CA MET A 243 5.20 7.98 -12.02
C MET A 243 5.78 6.65 -12.50
N GLN A 244 6.13 5.75 -11.59
CA GLN A 244 6.55 4.39 -11.93
C GLN A 244 5.44 3.64 -12.70
N TYR A 245 4.21 3.69 -12.18
CA TYR A 245 3.06 3.08 -12.88
C TYR A 245 2.89 3.66 -14.29
N MET A 246 3.00 4.98 -14.43
CA MET A 246 2.89 5.64 -15.74
C MET A 246 4.02 5.24 -16.68
N GLN A 247 5.25 5.10 -16.19
CA GLN A 247 6.37 4.65 -17.00
C GLN A 247 6.15 3.23 -17.55
N GLU A 248 5.59 2.33 -16.74
CA GLU A 248 5.33 0.94 -17.12
C GLU A 248 4.12 0.81 -18.07
N ASN A 249 3.12 1.69 -17.94
CA ASN A 249 1.81 1.57 -18.61
C ASN A 249 1.51 2.69 -19.62
N SER A 250 2.48 3.56 -19.92
CA SER A 250 2.28 4.66 -20.86
C SER A 250 1.95 4.14 -22.26
N VAL A 251 1.01 4.80 -22.93
CA VAL A 251 0.69 4.54 -24.34
C VAL A 251 1.88 4.78 -25.26
N SER A 252 2.83 5.64 -24.85
CA SER A 252 4.10 5.87 -25.56
C SER A 252 5.00 4.64 -25.62
N ASN A 253 4.69 3.57 -24.90
CA ASN A 253 5.45 2.31 -24.97
C ASN A 253 4.95 1.40 -26.10
N ILE A 254 3.82 1.75 -26.73
CA ILE A 254 3.17 0.97 -27.80
C ILE A 254 3.31 1.68 -29.17
N PHE A 255 3.64 2.98 -29.18
CA PHE A 255 3.89 3.79 -30.38
C PHE A 255 5.36 4.19 -30.45
#